data_AF-A0A914YB24-F1
#
_entry.id   AF-A0A914YB24-F1
#
_cell.length_a   1.000
_cell.length_b   1.000
_cell.length_c   1.000
_cell.angle_alpha   90.00
_cell.angle_beta   90.00
_cell.angle_gamma   90.00
#
_symmetry.space_group_name_H-M   'P 1'
#
loop_
_entity.id
_entity.type
_entity.pdbx_description
1 polymer ?
#
loop_
_entity_poly.entity_id
_entity_poly.type
_entity_poly.pdbx_seq_one_letter_code
_entity_poly.pdbx_strand_id
1 'polypeptide(L)'
;MYNLNASFSFYMFHGGTNFGFWNGAEVAGPVITSYDYGAPISEDGGITPQYLAIQEWIRKLPNWDTPPLATPKNNTAKNYGEVTVQKFDTLLESFTKNPAPNCHQSILPLSFEAIDHPYGFVLYRKVLEFDGSNLTAENIKDHGFVYINDKAQVYCILF
;
A
#
# COMPACT_ATOMS: atom_id res chain seq x y z
N MET A 1 29.85 -15.12 -5.67
CA MET A 1 29.44 -14.87 -7.07
C MET A 1 30.58 -14.24 -7.86
N TYR A 2 31.11 -13.09 -7.45
CA TYR A 2 32.25 -12.45 -8.14
C TYR A 2 33.46 -13.39 -8.39
N ASN A 3 33.94 -14.09 -7.36
CA ASN A 3 35.07 -15.04 -7.50
C ASN A 3 34.77 -16.22 -8.44
N LEU A 4 33.50 -16.46 -8.78
CA LEU A 4 33.08 -17.50 -9.72
C LEU A 4 32.86 -16.93 -11.14
N ASN A 5 33.20 -15.66 -11.36
CA ASN A 5 32.90 -14.91 -12.58
C ASN A 5 31.40 -14.96 -12.96
N ALA A 6 30.53 -15.01 -11.95
CA ALA A 6 29.08 -15.08 -12.13
C ALA A 6 28.46 -13.68 -12.04
N SER A 7 27.58 -13.37 -12.98
CA SER A 7 26.74 -12.18 -12.95
C SER A 7 25.62 -12.32 -11.90
N PHE A 8 25.22 -11.20 -11.31
CA PHE A 8 24.12 -11.16 -10.35
C PHE A 8 23.44 -9.79 -10.40
N SER A 9 22.23 -9.73 -9.85
CA SER A 9 21.47 -8.50 -9.66
C SER A 9 21.01 -8.43 -8.21
N PHE A 10 21.12 -7.24 -7.60
CA PHE A 10 20.54 -7.02 -6.28
C PHE A 10 19.02 -6.90 -6.40
N TYR A 11 18.32 -7.68 -5.58
CA TYR A 11 16.87 -7.54 -5.39
C TYR A 11 16.60 -7.26 -3.90
N MET A 12 16.31 -6.03 -3.48
CA MET A 12 16.36 -4.76 -4.24
C MET A 12 17.67 -4.01 -3.98
N PHE A 13 18.16 -3.24 -4.97
CA PHE A 13 19.24 -2.26 -4.72
C PHE A 13 18.69 -0.94 -4.15
N HIS A 14 17.53 -0.53 -4.65
CA HIS A 14 16.66 0.50 -4.11
C HIS A 14 15.22 0.00 -4.31
N GLY A 15 14.44 -0.10 -3.24
CA GLY A 15 13.07 -0.60 -3.35
C GLY A 15 12.02 0.50 -3.49
N GLY A 16 12.08 1.54 -2.66
CA GLY A 16 11.18 2.70 -2.74
C GLY A 16 9.85 2.49 -2.01
N THR A 17 8.73 2.83 -2.65
CA THR A 17 7.40 2.87 -2.02
C THR A 17 6.33 2.32 -2.94
N ASN A 18 5.43 1.49 -2.41
CA ASN A 18 4.19 1.07 -3.06
C ASN A 18 3.12 2.16 -2.88
N PHE A 19 3.11 3.19 -3.72
CA PHE A 19 2.15 4.29 -3.60
C PHE A 19 0.70 3.87 -3.86
N GLY A 20 -0.26 4.57 -3.24
CA GLY A 20 -1.68 4.36 -3.48
C GLY A 20 -2.12 2.94 -3.14
N PHE A 21 -2.76 2.26 -4.10
CA PHE A 21 -3.24 0.88 -3.98
C PHE A 21 -2.38 -0.13 -4.75
N TRP A 22 -1.11 0.20 -5.01
CA TRP A 22 -0.19 -0.68 -5.73
C TRP A 22 0.47 -1.75 -4.86
N ASN A 23 0.16 -1.83 -3.57
CA ASN A 23 0.71 -2.87 -2.72
C ASN A 23 0.17 -4.24 -3.15
N GLY A 24 1.05 -5.25 -3.09
CA GLY A 24 0.63 -6.64 -3.20
C GLY A 24 0.03 -7.17 -1.90
N ALA A 25 -0.23 -8.47 -1.91
CA ALA A 25 -0.56 -9.26 -0.72
C ALA A 25 0.16 -10.60 -0.81
N GLU A 26 0.47 -11.16 0.35
CA GLU A 26 1.00 -12.50 0.51
C GLU A 26 0.02 -13.33 1.35
N VAL A 27 0.27 -14.64 1.49
CA VAL A 27 -0.58 -15.53 2.31
C VAL A 27 -0.75 -15.02 3.75
N ALA A 28 0.24 -14.29 4.27
CA ALA A 28 0.21 -13.72 5.62
C ALA A 28 -0.58 -12.40 5.74
N GLY A 29 -0.99 -11.79 4.62
CA GLY A 29 -1.71 -10.51 4.60
C GLY A 29 -1.14 -9.50 3.61
N PRO A 30 -1.65 -8.26 3.63
CA PRO A 30 -1.23 -7.21 2.70
C PRO A 30 0.23 -6.82 2.91
N VAL A 31 0.95 -6.56 1.81
CA VAL A 31 2.29 -5.96 1.86
C VAL A 31 2.16 -4.49 2.23
N ILE A 32 3.04 -3.99 3.09
CA ILE A 32 3.01 -2.59 3.54
C ILE A 32 3.37 -1.61 2.41
N THR A 33 3.03 -0.33 2.63
CA THR A 33 3.35 0.77 1.70
C THR A 33 4.85 0.97 1.51
N SER A 34 5.64 0.92 2.58
CA SER A 34 7.09 1.03 2.48
C SER A 34 7.66 -0.18 1.75
N TYR A 35 8.43 0.06 0.70
CA TYR A 35 9.18 -0.98 -0.01
C TYR A 35 10.69 -0.76 0.17
N ASP A 36 11.11 -0.19 1.30
CA ASP A 36 12.53 0.04 1.65
C ASP A 36 13.40 -1.22 1.48
N TYR A 37 12.83 -2.38 1.85
CA TYR A 37 13.42 -3.71 1.69
C TYR A 37 14.73 -3.93 2.49
N GLY A 38 15.14 -2.99 3.35
CA GLY A 38 16.48 -2.98 3.93
C GLY A 38 17.56 -2.90 2.85
N ALA A 39 17.22 -2.33 1.69
CA ALA A 39 18.07 -2.26 0.52
C ALA A 39 19.29 -1.37 0.75
N PRO A 40 20.33 -1.48 -0.09
CA PRO A 40 21.46 -0.56 -0.07
C PRO A 40 21.06 0.92 -0.14
N ILE A 41 19.99 1.29 -0.83
CA ILE A 41 19.46 2.65 -0.85
C ILE A 41 18.07 2.63 -0.19
N SER A 42 17.87 3.47 0.83
CA SER A 42 16.61 3.53 1.59
C SER A 42 15.43 4.02 0.74
N GLU A 43 14.21 3.85 1.27
CA GLU A 43 12.95 4.27 0.63
C GLU A 43 12.98 5.70 0.08
N ASP A 44 13.54 6.65 0.82
CA ASP A 44 13.65 8.07 0.45
C ASP A 44 14.87 8.41 -0.43
N GLY A 45 15.60 7.40 -0.90
CA GLY A 45 16.83 7.56 -1.68
C GLY A 45 18.07 7.84 -0.83
N GLY A 46 18.00 7.67 0.49
CA GLY A 46 19.09 7.89 1.42
C GLY A 46 20.22 6.86 1.28
N ILE A 47 21.44 7.34 1.46
CA ILE A 47 22.65 6.51 1.49
C ILE A 47 22.73 5.75 2.81
N THR A 48 22.84 4.42 2.74
CA THR A 48 22.97 3.53 3.89
C THR A 48 24.41 3.01 4.07
N PRO A 49 24.74 2.42 5.23
CA PRO A 49 26.01 1.70 5.42
C PRO A 49 26.24 0.60 4.39
N GLN A 50 25.19 -0.09 3.95
CA GLN A 50 25.25 -1.17 2.96
C GLN A 50 25.68 -0.64 1.60
N TYR A 51 25.14 0.50 1.15
CA TYR A 51 25.58 1.16 -0.09
C TYR A 51 27.06 1.53 -0.02
N LEU A 52 27.51 2.14 1.09
CA LEU A 52 28.91 2.52 1.26
C LEU A 52 29.85 1.31 1.25
N ALA A 53 29.44 0.20 1.88
CA ALA A 53 30.21 -1.04 1.87
C ALA A 53 30.33 -1.65 0.46
N ILE A 54 29.25 -1.64 -0.32
CA ILE A 54 29.26 -2.09 -1.72
C ILE A 54 30.20 -1.21 -2.55
N GLN A 55 30.06 0.11 -2.43
CA GLN A 55 30.90 1.08 -3.14
C GLN A 55 32.40 0.87 -2.85
N GLU A 56 32.74 0.69 -1.57
CA GLU A 56 34.11 0.44 -1.13
C GLU A 56 34.66 -0.91 -1.62
N TRP A 57 33.82 -1.94 -1.65
CA TRP A 57 34.21 -3.24 -2.20
C TRP A 57 34.51 -3.15 -3.69
N ILE A 58 33.66 -2.49 -4.50
CA ILE A 58 33.89 -2.33 -5.95
C ILE A 58 35.20 -1.55 -6.21
N ARG A 59 35.50 -0.50 -5.42
CA ARG A 59 36.76 0.26 -5.55
C ARG A 59 38.01 -0.60 -5.36
N LYS A 60 37.92 -1.66 -4.57
CA LYS A 60 39.04 -2.59 -4.28
C LYS A 60 39.22 -3.66 -5.35
N LEU A 61 38.31 -3.77 -6.31
CA LEU A 61 38.41 -4.77 -7.37
C LEU A 61 39.49 -4.35 -8.39
N PRO A 62 40.47 -5.22 -8.68
CA PRO A 62 41.48 -4.93 -9.69
C PRO A 62 40.86 -4.90 -11.08
N ASN A 63 41.25 -3.93 -11.91
CA ASN A 63 40.83 -3.80 -13.31
C ASN A 63 39.31 -3.71 -13.51
N TRP A 64 38.59 -3.10 -12.56
CA TRP A 64 37.17 -2.83 -12.73
C TRP A 64 36.97 -1.56 -13.57
N ASP A 65 36.45 -1.71 -14.79
CA ASP A 65 36.37 -0.62 -15.77
C ASP A 65 35.43 0.53 -15.37
N THR A 66 34.52 0.28 -14.42
CA THR A 66 33.48 1.24 -14.00
C THR A 66 33.51 1.45 -12.48
N PRO A 67 34.56 2.07 -11.93
CA PRO A 67 34.65 2.31 -10.50
C PRO A 67 33.50 3.23 -10.04
N PRO A 68 33.01 3.08 -8.79
CA PRO A 68 31.91 3.90 -8.32
C PRO A 68 32.26 5.38 -8.27
N LEU A 69 31.35 6.22 -8.75
CA LEU A 69 31.45 7.68 -8.68
C LEU A 69 31.33 8.19 -7.23
N ALA A 70 31.55 9.49 -7.05
CA ALA A 70 31.32 10.17 -5.78
C ALA A 70 29.87 9.99 -5.33
N THR A 71 29.68 9.73 -4.04
CA THR A 71 28.36 9.56 -3.45
C THR A 71 27.59 10.88 -3.47
N PRO A 72 26.35 10.91 -3.98
CA PRO A 72 25.54 12.12 -3.96
C PRO A 72 25.19 12.50 -2.52
N LYS A 73 24.85 13.78 -2.31
CA LYS A 73 24.31 14.24 -1.03
C LYS A 73 22.90 13.68 -0.85
N ASN A 74 22.57 13.24 0.37
CA ASN A 74 21.20 12.85 0.72
C ASN A 74 20.21 14.00 0.50
N ASN A 75 18.97 13.61 0.20
CA ASN A 75 17.83 14.52 0.17
C ASN A 75 17.67 15.23 1.52
N THR A 76 17.17 16.46 1.50
CA THR A 76 16.96 17.23 2.73
C THR A 76 15.60 16.87 3.32
N ALA A 77 15.61 16.18 4.46
CA ALA A 77 14.39 15.97 5.24
C ALA A 77 13.98 17.26 5.95
N LYS A 78 12.67 17.52 6.01
CA LYS A 78 12.11 18.68 6.70
C LYS A 78 11.03 18.23 7.68
N ASN A 79 11.13 18.70 8.92
CA ASN A 79 10.03 18.64 9.87
C ASN A 79 9.08 19.81 9.56
N TYR A 80 7.84 19.50 9.17
CA TYR A 80 6.82 20.49 8.82
C TYR A 80 6.06 21.02 10.04
N GLY A 81 6.29 20.46 11.24
CA GLY A 81 5.57 20.81 12.45
C GLY A 81 4.20 20.14 12.54
N GLU A 82 3.41 20.57 13.53
CA GLU A 82 2.07 20.04 13.75
C GLU A 82 1.08 20.62 12.73
N VAL A 83 0.21 19.75 12.22
CA VAL A 83 -0.88 20.12 11.31
C VAL A 83 -2.20 19.80 11.99
N THR A 84 -2.98 20.83 12.31
CA THR A 84 -4.33 20.65 12.87
C THR A 84 -5.29 20.24 11.77
N VAL A 85 -5.80 19.01 11.84
CA VAL A 85 -6.83 18.51 10.93
C VAL A 85 -8.22 18.86 11.48
N GLN A 86 -9.03 19.54 10.69
CA GLN A 86 -10.43 19.81 11.02
C GLN A 86 -11.32 18.77 10.36
N LYS A 87 -12.27 18.21 11.12
CA LYS A 87 -13.28 17.29 10.57
C LYS A 87 -14.10 18.05 9.53
N PHE A 88 -14.12 17.54 8.29
CA PHE A 88 -14.92 18.10 7.21
C PHE A 88 -16.26 17.37 7.07
N ASP A 89 -16.24 16.06 6.80
CA ASP A 89 -17.43 15.23 6.64
C ASP A 89 -17.18 13.79 7.14
N THR A 90 -18.21 12.95 7.17
CA THR A 90 -18.07 11.50 7.33
C THR A 90 -18.08 10.79 5.97
N LEU A 91 -17.43 9.63 5.89
CA LEU A 91 -17.34 8.86 4.65
C LEU A 91 -18.74 8.50 4.10
N LEU A 92 -19.67 8.08 4.98
CA LEU A 92 -21.04 7.71 4.60
C LEU A 92 -21.87 8.89 4.12
N GLU A 93 -21.75 10.04 4.78
CA GLU A 93 -22.41 11.27 4.34
C GLU A 93 -21.87 11.71 2.97
N SER A 94 -20.55 11.64 2.78
CA SER A 94 -19.91 11.98 1.50
C SER A 94 -20.44 11.09 0.36
N PHE A 95 -20.53 9.77 0.57
CA PHE A 95 -21.09 8.85 -0.43
C PHE A 95 -22.59 9.07 -0.69
N THR A 96 -23.34 9.56 0.30
CA THR A 96 -24.78 9.81 0.14
C THR A 96 -25.05 11.14 -0.56
N LYS A 97 -24.28 12.19 -0.24
CA LYS A 97 -24.38 13.52 -0.86
C LYS A 97 -23.85 13.49 -2.30
N ASN A 98 -22.80 12.72 -2.55
CA ASN A 98 -22.14 12.59 -3.84
C ASN A 98 -22.13 11.12 -4.28
N PRO A 99 -23.27 10.57 -4.72
CA PRO A 99 -23.29 9.20 -5.22
C PRO A 99 -22.32 9.07 -6.39
N ALA A 100 -21.52 8.00 -6.39
CA ALA A 100 -20.62 7.72 -7.49
C ALA A 100 -21.43 7.63 -8.80
N PRO A 101 -20.88 8.12 -9.93
CA PRO A 101 -21.57 8.04 -11.22
C PRO A 101 -21.90 6.58 -11.62
N ASN A 102 -21.14 5.61 -11.10
CA ASN A 102 -21.29 4.18 -11.38
C ASN A 102 -22.01 3.47 -10.22
N CYS A 103 -23.19 3.96 -9.82
CA CYS A 103 -24.02 3.23 -8.85
C CYS A 103 -24.73 2.07 -9.55
N HIS A 104 -24.44 0.83 -9.12
CA HIS A 104 -25.05 -0.37 -9.69
C HIS A 104 -26.16 -0.91 -8.78
N GLN A 105 -27.34 -1.12 -9.37
CA GLN A 105 -28.41 -1.86 -8.71
C GLN A 105 -28.33 -3.34 -9.09
N SER A 106 -28.34 -4.21 -8.09
CA SER A 106 -28.24 -5.67 -8.27
C SER A 106 -29.00 -6.39 -7.16
N ILE A 107 -29.43 -7.62 -7.45
CA ILE A 107 -30.12 -8.48 -6.48
C ILE A 107 -29.11 -9.05 -5.47
N LEU A 108 -27.89 -9.38 -5.93
CA LEU A 108 -26.79 -9.90 -5.14
C LEU A 108 -25.59 -8.94 -5.22
N PRO A 109 -24.78 -8.80 -4.16
CA PRO A 109 -23.61 -7.93 -4.20
C PRO A 109 -22.64 -8.35 -5.31
N LEU A 110 -22.33 -7.41 -6.20
CA LEU A 110 -21.34 -7.59 -7.26
C LEU A 110 -19.93 -7.44 -6.72
N SER A 111 -18.94 -8.16 -7.27
CA SER A 111 -17.54 -7.91 -6.93
C SER A 111 -17.06 -6.55 -7.46
N PHE A 112 -15.89 -6.11 -7.01
CA PHE A 112 -15.26 -4.86 -7.43
C PHE A 112 -14.96 -4.88 -8.95
N GLU A 113 -14.52 -6.02 -9.47
CA GLU A 113 -14.21 -6.22 -10.90
C GLU A 113 -15.47 -6.19 -11.76
N ALA A 114 -16.59 -6.75 -11.27
CA ALA A 114 -17.85 -6.77 -12.01
C ALA A 114 -18.46 -5.37 -12.19
N ILE A 115 -17.98 -4.37 -11.45
CA ILE A 115 -18.37 -2.96 -11.58
C ILE A 115 -17.21 -2.07 -12.09
N ASP A 116 -16.17 -2.67 -12.67
CA ASP A 116 -14.99 -1.98 -13.20
C ASP A 116 -14.32 -1.03 -12.17
N HIS A 117 -14.26 -1.45 -10.90
CA HIS A 117 -13.65 -0.68 -9.80
C HIS A 117 -12.45 -1.42 -9.17
N PRO A 118 -11.27 -1.42 -9.82
CA PRO A 118 -10.18 -2.33 -9.48
C PRO A 118 -9.45 -2.05 -8.14
N TYR A 119 -9.60 -0.86 -7.55
CA TYR A 119 -8.87 -0.46 -6.34
C TYR A 119 -9.73 0.44 -5.45
N GLY A 120 -9.46 0.43 -4.14
CA GLY A 120 -10.08 1.36 -3.19
C GLY A 120 -11.22 0.74 -2.41
N PHE A 121 -12.36 1.43 -2.37
CA PHE A 121 -13.48 1.09 -1.48
C PHE A 121 -14.81 1.12 -2.24
N VAL A 122 -15.68 0.15 -1.98
CA VAL A 122 -17.04 0.07 -2.52
C VAL A 122 -18.04 0.07 -1.36
N LEU A 123 -19.10 0.87 -1.51
CA LEU A 123 -20.23 0.88 -0.59
C LEU A 123 -21.35 -0.03 -1.11
N TYR A 124 -21.64 -1.10 -0.37
CA TYR A 124 -22.84 -1.91 -0.57
C TYR A 124 -23.94 -1.41 0.38
N ARG A 125 -25.15 -1.16 -0.16
CA ARG A 125 -26.28 -0.63 0.61
C ARG A 125 -27.55 -1.41 0.29
N LYS A 126 -28.30 -1.78 1.33
CA LYS A 126 -29.62 -2.40 1.24
C LYS A 126 -30.53 -1.87 2.34
N VAL A 127 -31.79 -1.59 2.00
CA VAL A 127 -32.86 -1.36 2.98
C VAL A 127 -33.47 -2.71 3.34
N LEU A 128 -33.51 -3.02 4.63
CA LEU A 128 -34.14 -4.23 5.15
C LEU A 128 -35.63 -3.97 5.40
N GLU A 129 -36.49 -4.90 5.00
CA GLU A 129 -37.95 -4.78 5.17
C GLU A 129 -38.42 -5.26 6.55
N PHE A 130 -37.58 -6.03 7.24
CA PHE A 130 -37.83 -6.60 8.56
C PHE A 130 -36.55 -6.59 9.38
N ASP A 131 -36.71 -6.55 10.71
CA ASP A 131 -35.59 -6.64 11.63
C ASP A 131 -34.95 -8.04 11.57
N GLY A 132 -33.62 -8.06 11.64
CA GLY A 132 -32.83 -9.29 11.70
C GLY A 132 -31.98 -9.35 12.97
N SER A 133 -31.39 -10.51 13.24
CA SER A 133 -30.49 -10.72 14.37
C SER A 133 -29.02 -10.74 13.93
N ASN A 134 -28.65 -11.70 13.07
CA ASN A 134 -27.28 -11.93 12.66
C ASN A 134 -27.06 -11.56 11.19
N LEU A 135 -26.02 -10.78 10.92
CA LEU A 135 -25.49 -10.55 9.59
C LEU A 135 -24.33 -11.52 9.34
N THR A 136 -24.44 -12.32 8.29
CA THR A 136 -23.34 -13.14 7.78
C THR A 136 -22.92 -12.59 6.42
N ALA A 137 -21.65 -12.23 6.29
CA ALA A 137 -21.05 -11.77 5.05
C ALA A 137 -19.94 -12.75 4.66
N GLU A 138 -20.30 -13.74 3.86
CA GLU A 138 -19.35 -14.72 3.33
C GLU A 138 -18.47 -14.05 2.27
N ASN A 139 -17.19 -14.42 2.22
CA ASN A 139 -16.24 -13.96 1.20
C ASN A 139 -15.97 -12.45 1.16
N ILE A 140 -15.92 -11.77 2.32
CA ILE A 140 -15.33 -10.43 2.37
C ILE A 140 -13.86 -10.51 1.92
N LYS A 141 -13.51 -9.69 0.94
CA LYS A 141 -12.15 -9.50 0.40
C LYS A 141 -11.82 -8.01 0.42
N ASP A 142 -11.14 -7.47 1.42
CA ASP A 142 -10.50 -8.15 2.58
C ASP A 142 -10.99 -7.65 3.94
N HIS A 143 -11.41 -6.37 4.01
CA HIS A 143 -11.89 -5.75 5.24
C HIS A 143 -13.23 -5.04 5.01
N GLY A 144 -14.16 -5.20 5.95
CA GLY A 144 -15.51 -4.64 5.87
C GLY A 144 -15.91 -3.87 7.12
N PHE A 145 -16.57 -2.72 6.91
CA PHE A 145 -17.19 -1.93 7.97
C PHE A 145 -18.72 -2.05 7.85
N VAL A 146 -19.39 -2.42 8.95
CA VAL A 146 -20.85 -2.59 8.96
C VAL A 146 -21.51 -1.44 9.71
N TYR A 147 -22.51 -0.83 9.06
CA TYR A 147 -23.33 0.24 9.61
C TYR A 147 -24.81 -0.12 9.50
N ILE A 148 -25.57 0.15 10.55
CA ILE A 148 -27.05 0.08 10.56
C ILE A 148 -27.55 1.45 10.98
N ASN A 149 -28.38 2.08 10.14
CA ASN A 149 -28.92 3.42 10.37
C ASN A 149 -27.82 4.43 10.76
N ASP A 150 -26.74 4.45 9.98
CA ASP A 150 -25.53 5.27 10.15
C ASP A 150 -24.75 5.07 11.46
N LYS A 151 -25.07 4.01 12.22
CA LYS A 151 -24.33 3.60 13.42
C LYS A 151 -23.46 2.39 13.13
N ALA A 152 -22.15 2.52 13.40
CA ALA A 152 -21.21 1.42 13.28
C ALA A 152 -21.60 0.27 14.22
N GLN A 153 -21.60 -0.96 13.71
CA GLN A 153 -21.97 -2.15 14.47
C GLN A 153 -20.74 -2.95 14.90
N VAL A 154 -19.88 -3.37 13.97
CA VAL A 154 -18.64 -4.14 14.22
C VAL A 154 -17.66 -3.93 13.05
N TYR A 155 -16.36 -4.06 13.32
CA TYR A 155 -15.30 -4.19 12.30
C TYR A 155 -15.11 -5.67 11.95
N CYS A 156 -15.42 -6.07 10.72
CA CYS A 156 -15.13 -7.43 10.26
C CYS A 156 -13.73 -7.45 9.64
N ILE A 157 -12.81 -8.17 10.30
CA ILE A 157 -11.46 -8.46 9.81
C ILE A 157 -11.40 -9.96 9.54
N LEU A 158 -11.08 -10.35 8.31
CA LEU A 158 -10.70 -11.72 7.97
C LEU A 158 -9.30 -11.67 7.37
N PHE A 159 -8.38 -12.47 7.93
CA PHE A 159 -7.09 -12.77 7.31
C PHE A 159 -7.27 -13.96 6.35
#